data_AF-A0A924B5W9-F1
#
_entry.id   AF-A0A924B5W9-F1
#
_cell.length_a   1.000
_cell.length_b   1.000
_cell.length_c   1.000
_cell.angle_alpha   90.00
_cell.angle_beta   90.00
_cell.angle_gamma   90.00
#
_symmetry.space_group_name_H-M   'P 1'
#
loop_
_entity.id
_entity.type
_entity.pdbx_description
1 polymer ?
#
loop_
_entity_poly.entity_id
_entity_poly.type
_entity_poly.pdbx_seq_one_letter_code
_entity_poly.pdbx_strand_id
1 'polypeptide(L)'
;MDNNQQDQQTSRNMKVIFAVSATVAVIAVALVGYVVLSKIKTQNLLSGGGDSSSQEQFEGAPEISSNLQQECQQSAVKLTTLKNFKDIEDEFKAHAVNCREVYFSIDFLSPFRREGMYPDLAVDIAHQAYKTDMVKAKEVLEFAKTLKPWEFYMGPVSCDSHHVIDAYMESLELPKEKLCVNVANFKTTVLPQLQSKNFDVLKQMLSNEKTIWLGQPESDLGCPEKISSAIQIISKLTEGTITVDEPKEEPEQDDVVVSIKSKDTEKVGLIFKNENNCLQVESVLVPNLEVSE
;
A
#
# COMPACT_ATOMS: atom_id res chain seq x y z
N MET A 1 43.76 -43.12 -20.91
CA MET A 1 44.62 -42.39 -19.97
C MET A 1 44.27 -40.92 -20.10
N ASP A 2 43.47 -40.26 -19.26
CA ASP A 2 42.59 -40.65 -18.17
C ASP A 2 41.59 -39.50 -17.96
N ASN A 3 40.48 -39.84 -17.30
CA ASN A 3 39.34 -39.02 -16.95
C ASN A 3 39.66 -37.72 -16.17
N ASN A 4 38.87 -36.68 -16.44
CA ASN A 4 38.01 -35.94 -15.49
C ASN A 4 37.97 -34.46 -15.84
N GLN A 5 36.82 -34.00 -16.33
CA GLN A 5 36.16 -32.78 -15.87
C GLN A 5 34.78 -32.70 -16.54
N GLN A 6 33.78 -33.22 -15.83
CA GLN A 6 32.38 -32.83 -15.97
C GLN A 6 32.18 -31.45 -15.32
N ASP A 7 31.16 -30.75 -15.83
CA ASP A 7 30.47 -29.57 -15.29
C ASP A 7 30.87 -28.21 -15.87
N GLN A 8 30.26 -27.90 -17.03
CA GLN A 8 29.32 -26.77 -17.16
C GLN A 8 28.71 -26.78 -18.57
N GLN A 9 27.72 -27.65 -18.73
CA GLN A 9 26.76 -27.64 -19.82
C GLN A 9 25.47 -27.03 -19.25
N THR A 10 24.94 -25.97 -19.86
CA THR A 10 23.52 -25.55 -20.03
C THR A 10 23.48 -24.04 -20.34
N SER A 11 23.88 -23.59 -21.54
CA SER A 11 22.98 -23.25 -22.67
C SER A 11 21.81 -22.32 -22.29
N ARG A 12 21.87 -21.02 -22.59
CA ARG A 12 21.25 -20.43 -23.81
C ARG A 12 20.39 -21.42 -24.61
N ASN A 13 19.06 -21.39 -24.40
CA ASN A 13 17.98 -21.47 -25.41
C ASN A 13 16.67 -21.95 -24.76
N MET A 14 15.67 -21.06 -24.61
CA MET A 14 14.35 -21.34 -25.21
C MET A 14 13.45 -20.10 -25.23
N LYS A 15 13.02 -19.80 -26.45
CA LYS A 15 11.92 -18.90 -26.80
C LYS A 15 10.58 -19.47 -26.30
N VAL A 16 9.72 -18.58 -25.82
CA VAL A 16 8.28 -18.40 -26.16
C VAL A 16 7.42 -19.67 -26.34
N ILE A 17 6.29 -19.77 -25.61
CA ILE A 17 4.88 -19.75 -26.11
C ILE A 17 3.91 -20.36 -25.06
N PHE A 18 3.04 -19.48 -24.54
CA PHE A 18 1.59 -19.58 -24.25
C PHE A 18 0.90 -20.95 -24.15
N ALA A 19 0.04 -21.12 -23.13
CA ALA A 19 -1.43 -21.23 -23.31
C ALA A 19 -2.17 -21.64 -22.02
N VAL A 20 -2.80 -20.66 -21.37
CA VAL A 20 -4.25 -20.64 -21.02
C VAL A 20 -4.64 -19.14 -21.05
N SER A 21 -4.60 -18.40 -22.17
CA SER A 21 -5.60 -18.27 -23.25
C SER A 21 -7.04 -18.57 -22.81
N ALA A 22 -8.05 -17.71 -22.99
CA ALA A 22 -8.14 -16.38 -23.58
C ALA A 22 -9.56 -15.82 -23.31
N THR A 23 -9.72 -14.50 -23.50
CA THR A 23 -10.98 -13.77 -23.77
C THR A 23 -12.01 -13.77 -22.65
N VAL A 24 -12.25 -12.64 -21.99
CA VAL A 24 -13.07 -11.56 -22.56
C VAL A 24 -12.42 -10.18 -22.43
N ALA A 25 -12.47 -9.44 -23.55
CA ALA A 25 -12.26 -8.00 -23.74
C ALA A 25 -12.42 -7.14 -22.47
N VAL A 26 -11.60 -6.11 -22.22
CA VAL A 26 -11.49 -4.90 -23.03
C VAL A 26 -10.14 -4.18 -22.77
N ILE A 27 -9.18 -4.34 -23.68
CA ILE A 27 -8.02 -3.42 -23.83
C ILE A 27 -8.38 -2.28 -24.84
N ALA A 28 -9.66 -2.08 -25.11
CA ALA A 28 -10.18 -0.99 -25.95
C ALA A 28 -10.93 0.13 -25.19
N VAL A 29 -10.73 0.25 -23.86
CA VAL A 29 -11.27 1.38 -23.06
C VAL A 29 -10.19 2.28 -22.48
N ALA A 30 -8.91 1.90 -22.57
CA ALA A 30 -7.79 2.78 -22.22
C ALA A 30 -7.68 4.04 -23.10
N LEU A 31 -8.43 4.15 -24.21
CA LEU A 31 -8.53 5.38 -25.02
C LEU A 31 -9.94 5.97 -25.12
N VAL A 32 -10.94 5.36 -24.48
CA VAL A 32 -12.32 5.91 -24.41
C VAL A 32 -12.71 6.32 -22.98
N GLY A 33 -12.10 5.73 -21.94
CA GLY A 33 -12.30 6.11 -20.54
C GLY A 33 -11.79 7.52 -20.22
N TYR A 34 -10.71 7.97 -20.86
CA TYR A 34 -10.25 9.35 -20.76
C TYR A 34 -11.26 10.32 -21.42
N VAL A 35 -12.01 9.88 -22.44
CA VAL A 35 -13.02 10.70 -23.15
C VAL A 35 -14.40 10.67 -22.45
N VAL A 36 -14.70 9.65 -21.64
CA VAL A 36 -15.97 9.57 -20.88
C VAL A 36 -15.85 10.19 -19.50
N LEU A 37 -14.71 10.05 -18.79
CA LEU A 37 -14.46 10.82 -17.57
C LEU A 37 -14.16 12.30 -17.85
N SER A 38 -13.67 12.66 -19.04
CA SER A 38 -13.62 14.06 -19.45
C SER A 38 -15.00 14.63 -19.85
N LYS A 39 -15.99 13.79 -20.21
CA LYS A 39 -17.34 14.24 -20.59
C LYS A 39 -18.33 14.32 -19.42
N ILE A 40 -18.13 13.57 -18.33
CA ILE A 40 -18.99 13.67 -17.15
C ILE A 40 -18.70 14.93 -16.32
N LYS A 41 -17.50 15.51 -16.43
CA LYS A 41 -17.25 16.88 -15.93
C LYS A 41 -17.89 17.97 -16.81
N THR A 42 -18.30 17.65 -18.04
CA THR A 42 -18.92 18.60 -18.98
C THR A 42 -20.45 18.48 -19.09
N GLN A 43 -21.06 17.40 -18.57
CA GLN A 43 -22.51 17.17 -18.74
C GLN A 43 -23.39 17.73 -17.62
N ASN A 44 -22.81 18.20 -16.51
CA ASN A 44 -23.50 19.11 -15.58
C ASN A 44 -23.45 20.59 -16.02
N LEU A 45 -22.89 20.88 -17.19
CA LEU A 45 -22.73 22.23 -17.75
C LEU A 45 -23.61 22.50 -18.99
N LEU A 46 -24.33 21.51 -19.51
CA LEU A 46 -25.09 21.67 -20.76
C LEU A 46 -26.44 20.96 -20.68
N SER A 47 -27.43 21.61 -20.05
CA SER A 47 -28.85 21.60 -20.46
C SER A 47 -29.68 22.52 -19.55
N GLY A 48 -29.60 23.82 -19.83
CA GLY A 48 -30.47 24.86 -19.28
C GLY A 48 -30.12 26.16 -19.97
N GLY A 49 -30.81 26.45 -21.07
CA GLY A 49 -30.38 27.37 -22.12
C GLY A 49 -30.52 28.86 -21.83
N GLY A 50 -29.90 29.65 -22.71
CA GLY A 50 -30.16 31.08 -22.90
C GLY A 50 -28.92 31.97 -22.78
N ASP A 51 -28.28 32.23 -23.92
CA ASP A 51 -27.49 33.42 -24.28
C ASP A 51 -26.68 34.14 -23.19
N SER A 52 -25.35 34.03 -23.26
CA SER A 52 -24.39 35.14 -23.49
C SER A 52 -22.99 34.76 -23.01
N SER A 53 -22.00 35.21 -23.76
CA SER A 53 -20.56 34.94 -23.62
C SER A 53 -19.96 35.38 -22.29
N SER A 54 -19.29 34.47 -21.58
CA SER A 54 -18.20 34.78 -20.66
C SER A 54 -17.13 33.67 -20.73
N GLN A 55 -15.88 34.09 -20.87
CA GLN A 55 -14.70 33.23 -20.84
C GLN A 55 -14.64 32.52 -19.49
N GLU A 56 -14.84 31.21 -19.45
CA GLU A 56 -14.51 30.39 -18.29
C GLU A 56 -12.98 30.40 -18.13
N GLN A 57 -12.56 31.20 -17.16
CA GLN A 57 -11.22 31.25 -16.61
C GLN A 57 -10.91 29.85 -16.08
N PHE A 58 -9.98 29.13 -16.72
CA PHE A 58 -9.37 27.96 -16.11
C PHE A 58 -8.63 28.45 -14.86
N GLU A 59 -9.28 28.40 -13.70
CA GLU A 59 -8.59 28.47 -12.41
C GLU A 59 -7.74 27.20 -12.31
N GLY A 60 -6.48 27.32 -12.74
CA GLY A 60 -5.45 26.35 -12.42
C GLY A 60 -5.34 26.22 -10.90
N ALA A 61 -4.91 25.05 -10.42
CA ALA A 61 -4.59 24.88 -9.01
C ALA A 61 -3.67 26.04 -8.56
N PRO A 62 -3.89 26.63 -7.37
CA PRO A 62 -3.09 27.74 -6.90
C PRO A 62 -1.60 27.36 -6.95
N GLU A 63 -0.80 28.14 -7.67
CA GLU A 63 0.63 27.89 -7.78
C GLU A 63 1.27 28.01 -6.38
N ILE A 64 1.92 26.93 -5.95
CA ILE A 64 2.69 26.92 -4.71
C ILE A 64 3.84 27.91 -4.87
N SER A 65 3.95 28.87 -3.95
CA SER A 65 5.04 29.84 -4.01
C SER A 65 6.41 29.17 -3.86
N SER A 66 7.40 29.63 -4.61
CA SER A 66 8.78 29.13 -4.53
C SER A 66 9.37 29.23 -3.12
N ASN A 67 8.99 30.27 -2.37
CA ASN A 67 9.41 30.45 -0.97
C ASN A 67 8.85 29.35 -0.07
N LEU A 68 7.56 29.04 -0.20
CA LEU A 68 6.93 27.95 0.57
C LEU A 68 7.55 26.60 0.21
N GLN A 69 7.80 26.35 -1.07
CA GLN A 69 8.46 25.13 -1.52
C GLN A 69 9.85 24.99 -0.88
N GLN A 70 10.64 26.06 -0.88
CA GLN A 70 11.97 26.09 -0.26
C GLN A 70 11.90 25.88 1.25
N GLU A 71 10.95 26.52 1.94
CA GLU A 71 10.76 26.38 3.39
C GLU A 71 10.45 24.92 3.78
N CYS A 72 9.48 24.31 3.12
CA CYS A 72 9.07 22.93 3.39
C CYS A 72 10.19 21.93 3.05
N GLN A 73 10.91 22.16 1.96
CA GLN A 73 12.08 21.35 1.59
C GLN A 73 13.19 21.45 2.64
N GLN A 74 13.45 22.65 3.16
CA GLN A 74 14.44 22.85 4.22
C GLN A 74 14.01 22.20 5.52
N SER A 75 12.72 22.27 5.87
CA SER A 75 12.16 21.61 7.05
C SER A 75 12.26 20.09 6.94
N ALA A 76 11.90 19.51 5.79
CA ALA A 76 12.05 18.07 5.53
C ALA A 76 13.50 17.61 5.68
N VAL A 77 14.46 18.37 5.13
CA VAL A 77 15.90 18.12 5.30
C VAL A 77 16.31 18.25 6.77
N LYS A 78 15.86 19.29 7.46
CA LYS A 78 16.19 19.53 8.87
C LYS A 78 15.73 18.39 9.77
N LEU A 79 14.52 17.87 9.57
CA LEU A 79 13.98 16.72 10.30
C LEU A 79 14.96 15.53 10.30
N THR A 80 15.63 15.24 9.16
CA THR A 80 16.60 14.14 9.06
C THR A 80 17.84 14.28 9.94
N THR A 81 18.14 15.51 10.39
CA THR A 81 19.36 15.84 11.15
C THR A 81 19.11 15.99 12.66
N LEU A 82 17.86 16.17 13.05
CA LEU A 82 17.47 16.32 14.45
C LEU A 82 17.62 14.99 15.20
N LYS A 83 18.09 15.08 16.46
CA LYS A 83 18.39 13.89 17.28
C LYS A 83 17.35 13.61 18.36
N ASN A 84 16.66 14.65 18.82
CA ASN A 84 15.63 14.54 19.84
C ASN A 84 14.25 14.49 19.18
N PHE A 85 13.42 13.54 19.61
CA PHE A 85 12.07 13.38 19.10
C PHE A 85 11.20 14.64 19.27
N LYS A 86 11.33 15.36 20.39
CA LYS A 86 10.55 16.59 20.63
C LYS A 86 10.85 17.66 19.59
N ASP A 87 12.12 17.82 19.22
CA ASP A 87 12.52 18.78 18.19
C ASP A 87 11.98 18.36 16.80
N ILE A 88 11.98 17.05 16.51
CA ILE A 88 11.40 16.49 15.28
C ILE A 88 9.89 16.77 15.23
N GLU A 89 9.19 16.50 16.32
CA GLU A 89 7.75 16.71 16.44
C GLU A 89 7.37 18.19 16.28
N ASP A 90 8.10 19.09 16.95
CA ASP A 90 7.87 20.54 16.87
C ASP A 90 8.09 21.08 15.47
N GLU A 91 9.20 20.68 14.83
CA GLU A 91 9.51 21.05 13.45
C GLU A 91 8.42 20.55 12.49
N PHE A 92 8.03 19.29 12.61
CA PHE A 92 6.97 18.73 11.78
C PHE A 92 5.65 19.51 11.93
N LYS A 93 5.18 19.69 13.18
CA LYS A 93 3.91 20.36 13.47
C LYS A 93 3.91 21.83 13.05
N ALA A 94 5.05 22.53 13.16
CA ALA A 94 5.17 23.92 12.76
C ALA A 94 4.93 24.15 11.25
N HIS A 95 5.29 23.17 10.42
CA HIS A 95 5.24 23.30 8.96
C HIS A 95 4.12 22.49 8.29
N ALA A 96 3.61 21.42 8.91
CA ALA A 96 2.69 20.47 8.28
C ALA A 96 1.41 21.09 7.69
N VAL A 97 0.86 22.13 8.32
CA VAL A 97 -0.35 22.81 7.83
C VAL A 97 -0.07 23.57 6.53
N ASN A 98 1.02 24.34 6.48
CA ASN A 98 1.37 25.17 5.33
C ASN A 98 2.01 24.34 4.21
N CYS A 99 2.74 23.28 4.57
CA CYS A 99 3.43 22.40 3.64
C CYS A 99 2.57 21.27 3.09
N ARG A 100 1.25 21.26 3.37
CA ARG A 100 0.36 20.13 3.02
C ARG A 100 0.49 19.68 1.56
N GLU A 101 0.53 20.65 0.65
CA GLU A 101 0.55 20.41 -0.79
C GLU A 101 1.97 20.43 -1.37
N VAL A 102 3.00 20.51 -0.52
CA VAL A 102 4.39 20.59 -0.97
C VAL A 102 5.00 19.20 -1.05
N TYR A 103 5.41 18.84 -2.26
CA TYR A 103 6.29 17.71 -2.51
C TYR A 103 7.75 18.08 -2.19
N PHE A 104 8.45 17.20 -1.49
CA PHE A 104 9.88 17.35 -1.17
C PHE A 104 10.70 16.16 -1.72
N SER A 105 12.00 16.36 -1.89
CA SER A 105 12.95 15.30 -2.24
C SER A 105 14.32 15.51 -1.58
N ILE A 106 14.93 14.45 -1.05
CA ILE A 106 16.17 14.46 -0.27
C ILE A 106 17.22 13.61 -0.97
N ASP A 107 18.30 14.26 -1.40
CA ASP A 107 19.34 13.67 -2.24
C ASP A 107 20.30 12.73 -1.49
N PHE A 108 20.20 12.63 -0.16
CA PHE A 108 21.06 11.81 0.69
C PHE A 108 20.26 10.77 1.49
N LEU A 109 20.97 9.85 2.16
CA LEU A 109 20.35 8.84 3.03
C LEU A 109 19.64 9.52 4.20
N SER A 110 18.31 9.40 4.21
CA SER A 110 17.44 9.90 5.27
C SER A 110 17.00 8.75 6.18
N PRO A 111 16.88 8.98 7.50
CA PRO A 111 16.21 8.04 8.40
C PRO A 111 14.68 7.98 8.16
N PHE A 112 14.14 8.94 7.41
CA PHE A 112 12.75 9.00 6.94
C PHE A 112 12.68 8.73 5.43
N ARG A 113 11.49 8.78 4.84
CA ARG A 113 11.36 8.75 3.38
C ARG A 113 12.18 9.87 2.73
N ARG A 114 12.66 9.60 1.52
CA ARG A 114 13.49 10.53 0.76
C ARG A 114 12.65 11.50 -0.07
N GLU A 115 11.42 11.15 -0.38
CA GLU A 115 10.53 12.00 -1.16
C GLU A 115 9.07 11.70 -0.82
N GLY A 116 8.20 12.63 -1.19
CA GLY A 116 6.75 12.53 -0.97
C GLY A 116 6.14 13.88 -0.64
N MET A 117 4.87 13.86 -0.25
CA MET A 117 4.22 15.06 0.28
C MET A 117 4.71 15.31 1.70
N TYR A 118 4.93 16.56 2.08
CA TYR A 118 5.46 16.88 3.41
C TYR A 118 4.70 16.21 4.57
N PRO A 119 3.35 16.15 4.58
CA PRO A 119 2.63 15.47 5.66
C PRO A 119 2.84 13.96 5.73
N ASP A 120 3.33 13.32 4.66
CA ASP A 120 3.62 11.88 4.65
C ASP A 120 4.68 11.51 5.69
N LEU A 121 5.56 12.46 6.05
CA LEU A 121 6.55 12.32 7.10
C LEU A 121 5.93 11.96 8.46
N ALA A 122 4.64 12.22 8.67
CA ALA A 122 3.93 11.81 9.88
C ALA A 122 4.09 10.31 10.18
N VAL A 123 4.01 9.46 9.14
CA VAL A 123 4.14 8.00 9.29
C VAL A 123 5.54 7.63 9.74
N ASP A 124 6.56 8.20 9.10
CA ASP A 124 7.95 7.85 9.41
C ASP A 124 8.37 8.38 10.80
N ILE A 125 7.89 9.57 11.17
CA ILE A 125 8.08 10.15 12.51
C ILE A 125 7.36 9.29 13.57
N ALA A 126 6.12 8.85 13.30
CA ALA A 126 5.39 7.98 14.20
C ALA A 126 6.08 6.62 14.39
N HIS A 127 6.62 6.02 13.32
CA HIS A 127 7.42 4.80 13.41
C HIS A 127 8.68 5.00 14.24
N GLN A 128 9.37 6.13 14.10
CA GLN A 128 10.51 6.43 14.96
C GLN A 128 10.09 6.56 16.43
N ALA A 129 8.97 7.22 16.70
CA ALA A 129 8.43 7.37 18.06
C ALA A 129 8.11 6.01 18.69
N TYR A 130 7.43 5.14 17.95
CA TYR A 130 6.90 3.87 18.43
C TYR A 130 7.95 2.95 19.06
N LYS A 131 9.19 3.02 18.57
CA LYS A 131 10.34 2.27 19.13
C LYS A 131 10.62 2.59 20.60
N THR A 132 10.13 3.73 21.09
CA THR A 132 10.39 4.21 22.45
C THR A 132 9.11 4.59 23.21
N ASP A 133 8.10 5.11 22.53
CA ASP A 133 6.89 5.66 23.12
C ASP A 133 5.71 5.56 22.14
N MET A 134 4.84 4.58 22.38
CA MET A 134 3.63 4.36 21.57
C MET A 134 2.63 5.52 21.68
N VAL A 135 2.59 6.25 22.80
CA VAL A 135 1.66 7.38 22.97
C VAL A 135 2.04 8.50 22.01
N LYS A 136 3.34 8.83 21.96
CA LYS A 136 3.85 9.85 21.03
C LYS A 136 3.67 9.47 19.57
N ALA A 137 3.83 8.19 19.22
CA ALA A 137 3.56 7.72 17.87
C ALA A 137 2.13 8.03 17.44
N LYS A 138 1.15 7.76 18.32
CA LYS A 138 -0.25 8.05 18.07
C LYS A 138 -0.53 9.55 17.99
N GLU A 139 0.04 10.36 18.88
CA GLU A 139 -0.14 11.82 18.87
C GLU A 139 0.30 12.46 17.54
N VAL A 140 1.35 11.95 16.90
CA VAL A 140 1.80 12.43 15.58
C VAL A 140 0.79 12.07 14.48
N LEU A 141 0.29 10.83 14.48
CA LEU A 141 -0.71 10.37 13.50
C LEU A 141 -2.07 11.08 13.70
N GLU A 142 -2.50 11.23 14.95
CA GLU A 142 -3.72 11.97 15.29
C GLU A 142 -3.64 13.43 14.85
N PHE A 143 -2.49 14.08 15.06
CA PHE A 143 -2.26 15.42 14.52
C PHE A 143 -2.36 15.43 12.99
N ALA A 144 -1.74 14.48 12.29
CA ALA A 144 -1.81 14.40 10.83
C ALA A 144 -3.25 14.25 10.32
N LYS A 145 -4.12 13.51 11.03
CA LYS A 145 -5.55 13.42 10.73
C LYS A 145 -6.33 14.73 10.91
N THR A 146 -5.83 15.67 11.70
CA THR A 146 -6.45 17.01 11.81
C THR A 146 -6.19 17.89 10.59
N LEU A 147 -5.19 17.54 9.78
CA LEU A 147 -4.91 18.22 8.52
C LEU A 147 -6.03 17.90 7.51
N LYS A 148 -6.27 18.80 6.56
CA LYS A 148 -7.13 18.47 5.41
C LYS A 148 -6.54 17.24 4.69
N PRO A 149 -7.38 16.33 4.16
CA PRO A 149 -6.90 15.20 3.36
C PRO A 149 -5.97 15.65 2.24
N TRP A 150 -4.99 14.82 1.94
CA TRP A 150 -4.02 15.02 0.86
C TRP A 150 -3.78 13.69 0.14
N GLU A 151 -3.16 13.77 -1.03
CA GLU A 151 -2.72 12.60 -1.79
C GLU A 151 -1.44 12.04 -1.15
N PHE A 152 -1.55 10.97 -0.37
CA PHE A 152 -0.41 10.35 0.28
C PHE A 152 0.48 9.68 -0.77
N TYR A 153 1.74 10.10 -0.85
CA TYR A 153 2.64 9.62 -1.90
C TYR A 153 3.22 8.25 -1.54
N MET A 154 3.01 7.28 -2.42
CA MET A 154 3.55 5.92 -2.32
C MET A 154 4.46 5.55 -3.50
N GLY A 155 4.91 6.53 -4.30
CA GLY A 155 5.72 6.29 -5.49
C GLY A 155 4.89 6.42 -6.78
N PRO A 156 4.61 5.30 -7.49
CA PRO A 156 3.79 5.34 -8.71
C PRO A 156 2.30 5.59 -8.43
N VAL A 157 1.87 5.44 -7.18
CA VAL A 157 0.49 5.60 -6.73
C VAL A 157 0.38 6.65 -5.63
N SER A 158 -0.81 7.24 -5.55
CA SER A 158 -1.25 8.06 -4.44
C SER A 158 -2.48 7.44 -3.79
N CYS A 159 -2.57 7.56 -2.47
CA CYS A 159 -3.68 7.03 -1.68
C CYS A 159 -4.33 8.16 -0.87
N ASP A 160 -5.59 7.97 -0.45
CA ASP A 160 -6.21 8.88 0.52
C ASP A 160 -5.40 8.88 1.83
N SER A 161 -4.94 10.05 2.25
CA SER A 161 -4.03 10.12 3.38
C SER A 161 -4.68 9.72 4.70
N HIS A 162 -5.95 10.07 4.93
CA HIS A 162 -6.61 9.73 6.19
C HIS A 162 -6.81 8.22 6.30
N HIS A 163 -7.13 7.56 5.19
CA HIS A 163 -7.18 6.11 5.08
C HIS A 163 -5.83 5.45 5.40
N VAL A 164 -4.75 5.94 4.80
CA VAL A 164 -3.39 5.43 5.07
C VAL A 164 -3.02 5.62 6.54
N ILE A 165 -3.30 6.79 7.11
CA ILE A 165 -3.01 7.07 8.52
C ILE A 165 -3.83 6.14 9.44
N ASP A 166 -5.10 5.88 9.14
CA ASP A 166 -5.94 4.93 9.86
C ASP A 166 -5.34 3.51 9.85
N ALA A 167 -4.81 3.06 8.71
CA ALA A 167 -4.14 1.77 8.59
C ALA A 167 -2.93 1.67 9.51
N TYR A 168 -2.07 2.71 9.51
CA TYR A 168 -0.90 2.76 10.40
C TYR A 168 -1.31 2.84 11.87
N MET A 169 -2.32 3.64 12.22
CA MET A 169 -2.83 3.72 13.59
C MET A 169 -3.29 2.35 14.11
N GLU A 170 -4.05 1.59 13.31
CA GLU A 170 -4.46 0.24 13.69
C GLU A 170 -3.26 -0.69 13.85
N SER A 171 -2.28 -0.64 12.95
CA SER A 171 -1.07 -1.47 13.03
C SER A 171 -0.33 -1.29 14.36
N LEU A 172 -0.22 -0.06 14.87
CA LEU A 172 0.41 0.23 16.17
C LEU A 172 -0.37 -0.35 17.37
N GLU A 173 -1.65 -0.63 17.20
CA GLU A 173 -2.55 -1.17 18.23
C GLU A 173 -2.69 -2.70 18.19
N LEU A 174 -2.16 -3.35 17.15
CA LEU A 174 -2.21 -4.80 17.04
C LEU A 174 -1.47 -5.51 18.19
N PRO A 175 -1.85 -6.77 18.49
CA PRO A 175 -1.18 -7.56 19.52
C PRO A 175 0.34 -7.60 19.32
N LYS A 176 1.07 -7.42 20.43
CA LYS A 176 2.54 -7.55 20.46
C LYS A 176 3.01 -8.99 20.28
N GLU A 177 2.16 -9.95 20.65
CA GLU A 177 2.42 -11.37 20.41
C GLU A 177 2.20 -11.65 18.92
N LYS A 178 3.31 -11.89 18.23
CA LYS A 178 3.33 -12.16 16.79
C LYS A 178 3.49 -13.65 16.54
N LEU A 179 2.76 -14.14 15.56
CA LEU A 179 2.83 -15.51 15.09
C LEU A 179 3.91 -15.61 14.01
N CYS A 180 5.08 -16.15 14.38
CA CYS A 180 6.12 -16.52 13.42
C CYS A 180 5.92 -17.98 12.98
N VAL A 181 5.59 -18.17 11.70
CA VAL A 181 5.42 -19.49 11.08
C VAL A 181 6.29 -19.55 9.84
N ASN A 182 7.14 -20.57 9.72
CA ASN A 182 7.86 -20.82 8.47
C ASN A 182 6.95 -21.54 7.44
N VAL A 183 7.40 -21.60 6.19
CA VAL A 183 6.63 -22.25 5.09
C VAL A 183 6.26 -23.69 5.42
N ALA A 184 7.20 -24.47 5.97
CA ALA A 184 6.99 -25.88 6.31
C ALA A 184 5.86 -26.10 7.35
N ASN A 185 5.66 -25.14 8.26
CA ASN A 185 4.65 -25.20 9.32
C ASN A 185 3.34 -24.49 8.94
N PHE A 186 3.25 -23.90 7.74
CA PHE A 186 2.05 -23.18 7.30
C PHE A 186 0.83 -24.11 7.30
N LYS A 187 0.98 -25.32 6.75
CA LYS A 187 -0.09 -26.32 6.63
C LYS A 187 -0.68 -26.74 7.97
N THR A 188 0.14 -26.83 9.01
CA THR A 188 -0.30 -27.30 10.33
C THR A 188 -0.78 -26.17 11.23
N THR A 189 -0.41 -24.92 10.93
CA THR A 189 -0.63 -23.78 11.83
C THR A 189 -1.62 -22.76 11.26
N VAL A 190 -1.37 -22.27 10.04
CA VAL A 190 -2.11 -21.13 9.44
C VAL A 190 -3.25 -21.64 8.56
N LEU A 191 -2.99 -22.66 7.74
CA LEU A 191 -3.99 -23.22 6.83
C LEU A 191 -5.30 -23.63 7.53
N PRO A 192 -5.31 -24.31 8.70
CA PRO A 192 -6.55 -24.68 9.38
C PRO A 192 -7.33 -23.46 9.89
N GLN A 193 -6.63 -22.39 10.28
CA GLN A 193 -7.26 -21.13 10.70
C GLN A 193 -7.96 -20.47 9.50
N LEU A 194 -7.27 -20.38 8.36
CA LEU A 194 -7.86 -19.82 7.14
C LEU A 194 -9.06 -20.64 6.65
N GLN A 195 -8.96 -21.98 6.64
CA GLN A 195 -10.05 -22.88 6.21
C GLN A 195 -11.27 -22.81 7.14
N SER A 196 -11.06 -22.59 8.44
CA SER A 196 -12.14 -22.35 9.41
C SER A 196 -12.64 -20.90 9.43
N LYS A 197 -12.15 -20.06 8.51
CA LYS A 197 -12.44 -18.63 8.39
C LYS A 197 -12.03 -17.79 9.59
N ASN A 198 -11.09 -18.29 10.40
CA ASN A 198 -10.46 -17.49 11.42
C ASN A 198 -9.35 -16.62 10.81
N PHE A 199 -9.75 -15.52 10.16
CA PHE A 199 -8.81 -14.59 9.53
C PHE A 199 -8.10 -13.66 10.53
N ASP A 200 -8.50 -13.65 11.80
CA ASP A 200 -7.79 -12.90 12.85
C ASP A 200 -6.34 -13.38 13.04
N VAL A 201 -6.01 -14.60 12.59
CA VAL A 201 -4.62 -15.09 12.52
C VAL A 201 -3.71 -14.11 11.74
N LEU A 202 -4.25 -13.42 10.74
CA LEU A 202 -3.50 -12.46 9.93
C LEU A 202 -3.00 -11.25 10.75
N LYS A 203 -3.73 -10.84 11.80
CA LYS A 203 -3.31 -9.76 12.72
C LYS A 203 -2.02 -10.09 13.46
N GLN A 204 -1.84 -11.37 13.79
CA GLN A 204 -0.64 -11.85 14.47
C GLN A 204 0.52 -12.09 13.49
N MET A 205 0.20 -12.30 12.21
CA MET A 205 1.18 -12.48 11.15
C MET A 205 1.56 -11.17 10.44
N LEU A 206 0.97 -10.03 10.79
CA LEU A 206 1.41 -8.73 10.26
C LEU A 206 2.65 -8.26 11.03
N SER A 207 3.72 -7.91 10.31
CA SER A 207 4.94 -7.39 10.93
C SER A 207 4.65 -6.16 11.78
N ASN A 208 5.42 -5.98 12.85
CA ASN A 208 5.37 -4.75 13.63
C ASN A 208 5.63 -3.54 12.73
N GLU A 209 4.94 -2.43 12.99
CA GLU A 209 5.15 -1.15 12.28
C GLU A 209 4.87 -1.23 10.76
N LYS A 210 4.21 -2.30 10.29
CA LYS A 210 3.76 -2.45 8.90
C LYS A 210 2.25 -2.50 8.80
N THR A 211 1.73 -2.05 7.68
CA THR A 211 0.33 -2.17 7.29
C THR A 211 0.17 -3.31 6.30
N ILE A 212 -1.03 -3.86 6.22
CA ILE A 212 -1.38 -4.75 5.11
C ILE A 212 -1.74 -3.90 3.90
N TRP A 213 -1.42 -4.39 2.72
CA TRP A 213 -1.81 -3.73 1.48
C TRP A 213 -3.02 -4.40 0.87
N LEU A 214 -3.97 -3.61 0.37
CA LEU A 214 -5.00 -4.09 -0.52
C LEU A 214 -4.52 -3.82 -1.96
N GLY A 215 -4.16 -4.87 -2.69
CA GLY A 215 -3.29 -4.80 -3.88
C GLY A 215 -1.82 -5.05 -3.53
N GLN A 216 -0.91 -4.92 -4.51
CA GLN A 216 0.54 -5.08 -4.26
C GLN A 216 1.23 -3.73 -4.04
N PRO A 217 2.22 -3.62 -3.13
CA PRO A 217 2.95 -2.38 -2.86
C PRO A 217 3.61 -1.75 -4.09
N GLU A 218 4.08 -2.58 -5.03
CA GLU A 218 4.77 -2.14 -6.25
C GLU A 218 3.82 -1.99 -7.44
N SER A 219 2.52 -2.21 -7.25
CA SER A 219 1.52 -2.07 -8.32
C SER A 219 0.92 -0.68 -8.35
N ASP A 220 0.48 -0.27 -9.54
CA ASP A 220 -0.21 1.02 -9.76
C ASP A 220 -1.59 1.13 -9.08
N LEU A 221 -2.00 0.14 -8.27
CA LEU A 221 -3.34 0.03 -7.70
C LEU A 221 -3.37 -0.40 -6.22
N GLY A 222 -2.23 -0.48 -5.54
CA GLY A 222 -2.15 -0.91 -4.15
C GLY A 222 -2.16 0.26 -3.16
N CYS A 223 -2.94 0.16 -2.07
CA CYS A 223 -2.86 1.09 -0.95
C CYS A 223 -2.75 0.36 0.40
N PRO A 224 -2.04 0.95 1.39
CA PRO A 224 -2.14 0.53 2.78
C PRO A 224 -3.59 0.53 3.26
N GLU A 225 -3.99 -0.53 3.94
CA GLU A 225 -5.35 -0.71 4.45
C GLU A 225 -5.30 -1.21 5.89
N LYS A 226 -6.34 -0.89 6.65
CA LYS A 226 -6.58 -1.48 7.97
C LYS A 226 -6.72 -2.99 7.83
N ILE A 227 -5.99 -3.74 8.65
CA ILE A 227 -6.10 -5.19 8.61
C ILE A 227 -7.50 -5.67 8.99
N SER A 228 -8.23 -4.94 9.84
CA SER A 228 -9.64 -5.23 10.10
C SER A 228 -10.51 -5.07 8.85
N SER A 229 -10.31 -4.01 8.06
CA SER A 229 -11.02 -3.83 6.77
C SER A 229 -10.66 -4.95 5.80
N ALA A 230 -9.38 -5.28 5.66
CA ALA A 230 -8.93 -6.36 4.78
C ALA A 230 -9.57 -7.70 5.16
N ILE A 231 -9.62 -8.03 6.46
CA ILE A 231 -10.31 -9.23 6.98
C ILE A 231 -11.82 -9.20 6.67
N GLN A 232 -12.48 -8.04 6.79
CA GLN A 232 -13.89 -7.91 6.43
C GLN A 232 -14.11 -8.16 4.93
N ILE A 233 -13.26 -7.62 4.06
CA ILE A 233 -13.31 -7.84 2.62
C ILE A 233 -13.13 -9.33 2.30
N ILE A 234 -12.12 -9.98 2.89
CA ILE A 234 -11.88 -11.42 2.72
C ILE A 234 -13.12 -12.21 3.13
N SER A 235 -13.72 -11.86 4.27
CA SER A 235 -14.92 -12.54 4.79
C SER A 235 -16.13 -12.40 3.86
N LYS A 236 -16.37 -11.18 3.33
CA LYS A 236 -17.43 -10.90 2.34
C LYS A 236 -17.21 -11.68 1.04
N LEU A 237 -15.99 -11.72 0.53
CA LEU A 237 -15.67 -12.39 -0.75
C LEU A 237 -15.73 -13.92 -0.64
N THR A 238 -15.62 -14.46 0.57
CA THR A 238 -15.51 -15.89 0.85
C THR A 238 -16.74 -16.42 1.60
N GLU A 239 -17.92 -15.89 1.32
CA GLU A 239 -19.20 -16.42 1.81
C GLU A 239 -19.39 -17.89 1.41
N GLY A 240 -19.90 -18.72 2.35
CA GLY A 240 -20.12 -20.17 2.14
C GLY A 240 -18.90 -21.06 2.39
N THR A 241 -18.87 -22.27 1.85
CA THR A 241 -17.72 -23.18 2.01
C THR A 241 -16.54 -22.68 1.18
N ILE A 242 -15.35 -22.70 1.78
CA ILE A 242 -14.11 -22.23 1.15
C ILE A 242 -13.10 -23.36 1.05
N THR A 243 -12.20 -23.24 0.10
CA THR A 243 -10.96 -24.01 0.05
C THR A 243 -9.79 -23.04 0.04
N VAL A 244 -8.67 -23.45 0.59
CA VAL A 244 -7.45 -22.64 0.66
C VAL A 244 -6.34 -23.49 0.05
N ASP A 245 -5.68 -22.94 -0.96
CA ASP A 245 -4.58 -23.63 -1.62
C ASP A 245 -3.37 -23.67 -0.67
N GLU A 246 -2.65 -24.79 -0.70
CA GLU A 246 -1.39 -24.91 0.03
C GLU A 246 -0.30 -24.08 -0.67
N PRO A 247 0.56 -23.40 0.09
CA PRO A 247 1.72 -22.74 -0.49
C PRO A 247 2.65 -23.79 -1.12
N LYS A 248 3.31 -23.43 -2.21
CA LYS A 248 4.35 -24.29 -2.81
C LYS A 248 5.54 -24.37 -1.83
N GLU A 249 6.05 -25.57 -1.58
CA GLU A 249 7.12 -25.82 -0.59
C GLU A 249 8.46 -25.14 -0.96
N GLU A 250 8.70 -24.92 -2.25
CA GLU A 250 9.79 -24.10 -2.78
C GLU A 250 9.19 -22.90 -3.52
N PRO A 251 9.04 -21.74 -2.86
CA PRO A 251 8.62 -20.57 -3.59
C PRO A 251 9.78 -20.15 -4.51
N GLU A 252 9.50 -19.97 -5.80
CA GLU A 252 10.48 -19.46 -6.80
C GLU A 252 10.89 -18.00 -6.51
N GLN A 253 10.24 -17.36 -5.54
CA GLN A 253 10.39 -15.98 -5.08
C GLN A 253 10.41 -15.95 -3.53
N ASP A 254 10.87 -14.86 -2.91
CA ASP A 254 10.83 -14.69 -1.43
C ASP A 254 9.39 -14.61 -0.87
N ASP A 255 8.40 -14.50 -1.76
CA ASP A 255 6.99 -14.35 -1.46
C ASP A 255 6.24 -15.68 -1.60
N VAL A 256 5.34 -15.93 -0.66
CA VAL A 256 4.45 -17.07 -0.59
C VAL A 256 3.02 -16.62 -0.85
N VAL A 257 2.45 -17.12 -1.94
CA VAL A 257 1.06 -16.80 -2.33
C VAL A 257 0.12 -17.93 -1.91
N VAL A 258 -0.97 -17.56 -1.26
CA VAL A 258 -2.03 -18.47 -0.79
C VAL A 258 -3.37 -17.99 -1.32
N SER A 259 -3.99 -18.81 -2.18
CA SER A 259 -5.28 -18.49 -2.78
C SER A 259 -6.42 -19.05 -1.94
N ILE A 260 -7.41 -18.21 -1.63
CA ILE A 260 -8.68 -18.61 -1.02
C ILE A 260 -9.74 -18.66 -2.12
N LYS A 261 -10.39 -19.81 -2.24
CA LYS A 261 -11.41 -20.11 -3.22
C LYS A 261 -12.76 -20.28 -2.56
N SER A 262 -13.81 -19.81 -3.22
CA SER A 262 -15.21 -20.12 -2.90
C SER A 262 -15.89 -20.59 -4.17
N LYS A 263 -16.61 -21.73 -4.09
CA LYS A 263 -17.22 -22.41 -5.24
C LYS A 263 -16.22 -22.61 -6.39
N ASP A 264 -15.02 -23.11 -6.06
CA ASP A 264 -13.91 -23.39 -6.97
C ASP A 264 -13.38 -22.18 -7.77
N THR A 265 -13.79 -20.96 -7.39
CA THR A 265 -13.30 -19.72 -7.97
C THR A 265 -12.41 -19.01 -6.98
N GLU A 266 -11.23 -18.56 -7.42
CA GLU A 266 -10.35 -17.72 -6.60
C GLU A 266 -11.03 -16.39 -6.27
N LYS A 267 -11.02 -16.05 -4.98
CA LYS A 267 -11.66 -14.84 -4.44
C LYS A 267 -10.66 -13.89 -3.82
N VAL A 268 -9.62 -14.45 -3.21
CA VAL A 268 -8.60 -13.69 -2.49
C VAL A 268 -7.26 -14.37 -2.72
N GLY A 269 -6.23 -13.59 -3.07
CA GLY A 269 -4.83 -14.01 -2.95
C GLY A 269 -4.20 -13.35 -1.72
N LEU A 270 -3.67 -14.14 -0.79
CA LEU A 270 -2.87 -13.63 0.32
C LEU A 270 -1.39 -13.76 -0.05
N ILE A 271 -0.66 -12.65 0.07
CA ILE A 271 0.79 -12.63 -0.13
C ILE A 271 1.45 -12.56 1.25
N PHE A 272 2.33 -13.53 1.50
CA PHE A 272 3.17 -13.58 2.67
C PHE A 272 4.63 -13.40 2.26
N LYS A 273 5.35 -12.54 2.98
CA LYS A 273 6.78 -12.36 2.82
C LYS A 273 7.53 -13.20 3.83
N ASN A 274 8.62 -13.84 3.41
CA ASN A 274 9.51 -14.54 4.33
C ASN A 274 10.56 -13.58 4.90
N GLU A 275 10.38 -13.14 6.15
CA GLU A 275 11.34 -12.28 6.84
C GLU A 275 11.98 -13.07 7.99
N ASN A 276 13.29 -13.32 7.90
CA ASN A 276 14.05 -14.07 8.91
C ASN A 276 13.44 -15.45 9.27
N ASN A 277 12.96 -16.19 8.27
CA ASN A 277 12.27 -17.48 8.43
C ASN A 277 10.90 -17.39 9.13
N CYS A 278 10.29 -16.21 9.17
CA CYS A 278 8.93 -15.97 9.61
C CYS A 278 8.10 -15.44 8.45
N LEU A 279 7.02 -16.16 8.09
CA LEU A 279 6.03 -15.65 7.17
C LEU A 279 5.27 -14.49 7.82
N GLN A 280 5.21 -13.38 7.11
CA GLN A 280 4.45 -12.20 7.51
C GLN A 280 3.46 -11.85 6.40
N VAL A 281 2.20 -11.60 6.73
CA VAL A 281 1.22 -11.17 5.72
C VAL A 281 1.60 -9.76 5.26
N GLU A 282 1.66 -9.55 3.95
CA GLU A 282 2.05 -8.27 3.35
C GLU A 282 0.88 -7.68 2.55
N SER A 283 0.14 -8.52 1.82
CA SER A 283 -0.88 -8.03 0.89
C SER A 283 -2.06 -8.96 0.73
N VAL A 284 -3.19 -8.37 0.37
CA VAL A 284 -4.43 -9.02 -0.02
C VAL A 284 -4.77 -8.60 -1.45
N LEU A 285 -4.83 -9.56 -2.35
CA LEU A 285 -5.26 -9.38 -3.73
C LEU A 285 -6.74 -9.75 -3.84
N VAL A 286 -7.55 -8.84 -4.37
CA VAL A 286 -8.97 -9.09 -4.62
C VAL A 286 -9.30 -8.74 -6.09
N PRO A 287 -10.18 -9.51 -6.75
CA PRO A 287 -10.47 -9.35 -8.18
C PRO A 287 -11.28 -8.09 -8.51
N ASN A 288 -11.99 -7.50 -7.53
CA ASN A 288 -12.62 -6.19 -7.68
C ASN A 288 -12.60 -5.47 -6.31
N LEU A 289 -12.05 -4.26 -6.28
CA LEU A 289 -11.97 -3.42 -5.08
C LEU A 289 -13.33 -2.80 -4.72
N GLU A 290 -14.31 -2.75 -5.65
CA GLU A 290 -15.65 -2.19 -5.42
C GLU A 290 -16.50 -2.93 -4.36
N VAL A 291 -16.02 -4.05 -3.82
CA VAL A 291 -16.70 -4.80 -2.74
C VAL A 291 -16.42 -4.19 -1.35
N SER A 292 -15.58 -3.15 -1.29
CA SER A 292 -15.23 -2.43 -0.06
C SER A 292 -16.21 -1.33 0.34
N GLU A 293 -17.15 -0.93 -0.52
CA GLU A 293 -18.21 0.06 -0.21
C GLU A 293 -19.49 -0.56 0.37
#